data_AF-A0A538F7E7-F1
#
_entry.id   AF-A0A538F7E7-F1
#
_cell.length_a   1.000
_cell.length_b   1.000
_cell.length_c   1.000
_cell.angle_alpha   90.00
_cell.angle_beta   90.00
_cell.angle_gamma   90.00
#
_symmetry.space_group_name_H-M   'P 1'
#
loop_
_entity.id
_entity.type
_entity.pdbx_description
1 polymer ?
#
loop_
_entity_poly.entity_id
_entity_poly.type
_entity_poly.pdbx_seq_one_letter_code
_entity_poly.pdbx_strand_id
1 'polypeptide(L)'
;MPRRATLTGVAAALAIAAVLVTGCGGSSRLSPAEFAKRADAECTQADKSAPQTAPRTAKQAVRYTQQQIDGRTALDAELRKLSPPKSESGTFASFNAGTAELLGVLRQQRTAAQKNDENRYAKLNDVFSKIAQAREKLAAALGFKVCGRSVVAGAKK
;
A
#
# COMPACT_ATOMS: atom_id res chain seq x y z
N MET A 1 39.35 40.79 48.95
CA MET A 1 40.02 41.35 47.75
C MET A 1 39.49 40.64 46.52
N PRO A 2 38.84 41.32 45.56
CA PRO A 2 38.34 40.75 44.31
C PRO A 2 39.38 40.89 43.19
N ARG A 3 39.33 40.03 42.16
CA ARG A 3 39.64 40.42 40.78
C ARG A 3 39.03 39.43 39.78
N ARG A 4 38.31 40.01 38.83
CA ARG A 4 37.52 39.41 37.75
C ARG A 4 38.42 39.11 36.55
N ALA A 5 38.07 38.10 35.73
CA ALA A 5 38.07 38.20 34.26
C ALA A 5 37.38 36.97 33.60
N THR A 6 36.23 37.27 33.01
CA THR A 6 35.52 36.72 31.82
C THR A 6 36.43 36.22 30.65
N LEU A 7 36.05 35.42 29.65
CA LEU A 7 34.78 35.07 28.97
C LEU A 7 35.02 33.92 27.92
N THR A 8 33.99 33.09 27.68
CA THR A 8 33.60 32.38 26.42
C THR A 8 34.47 31.36 25.68
N GLY A 9 33.89 30.17 25.45
CA GLY A 9 34.21 29.24 24.35
C GLY A 9 33.33 27.98 24.36
N VAL A 10 32.25 28.00 23.58
CA VAL A 10 31.15 27.01 23.50
C VAL A 10 31.50 25.83 22.58
N ALA A 11 31.21 24.59 22.97
CA ALA A 11 30.93 23.48 22.03
C ALA A 11 30.06 22.38 22.67
N ALA A 12 28.76 22.64 22.59
CA ALA A 12 27.60 21.76 22.68
C ALA A 12 27.83 20.24 22.84
N ALA A 13 27.52 19.75 24.05
CA ALA A 13 26.97 18.42 24.25
C ALA A 13 25.46 18.47 24.04
N LEU A 14 24.91 17.75 23.07
CA LEU A 14 23.47 17.42 23.00
C LEU A 14 23.28 16.10 22.25
N ALA A 15 23.45 15.01 22.98
CA ALA A 15 22.85 13.73 22.65
C ALA A 15 21.38 13.77 23.08
N ILE A 16 20.45 13.80 22.13
CA ILE A 16 19.05 13.41 22.39
C ILE A 16 18.55 12.59 21.20
N ALA A 17 18.45 11.29 21.43
CA ALA A 17 17.66 10.37 20.63
C ALA A 17 16.19 10.77 20.72
N ALA A 18 15.59 11.20 19.61
CA ALA A 18 14.15 11.33 19.50
C ALA A 18 13.57 10.09 18.82
N VAL A 19 13.41 9.02 19.61
CA VAL A 19 12.45 7.96 19.32
C VAL A 19 11.06 8.56 19.55
N LEU A 20 10.41 9.02 18.49
CA LEU A 20 8.98 9.35 18.55
C LEU A 20 8.17 8.10 18.19
N VAL A 21 8.07 7.19 19.15
CA VAL A 21 6.87 6.36 19.30
C VAL A 21 5.89 7.20 20.11
N THR A 22 4.96 7.88 19.44
CA THR A 22 3.73 8.38 20.06
C THR A 22 2.56 7.94 19.21
N GLY A 23 1.96 6.81 19.57
CA GLY A 23 0.53 6.63 19.34
C GLY A 23 -0.20 7.36 20.47
N CYS A 24 -0.88 8.46 20.19
CA CYS A 24 -1.96 8.94 21.06
C CYS A 24 -2.89 9.90 20.31
N GLY A 25 -4.18 9.77 20.58
CA GLY A 25 -5.28 10.44 19.89
C GLY A 25 -5.14 11.96 19.83
N GLY A 26 -5.04 12.46 18.61
CA GLY A 26 -5.46 13.80 18.22
C GLY A 26 -6.14 13.64 16.87
N SER A 27 -7.37 14.12 16.70
CA SER A 27 -8.16 14.04 15.46
C SER A 27 -7.58 14.82 14.27
N SER A 28 -6.28 15.05 14.27
CA SER A 28 -5.50 15.73 13.26
C SER A 28 -5.13 14.73 12.18
N ARG A 29 -5.71 14.90 11.00
CA ARG A 29 -5.40 14.07 9.81
C ARG A 29 -3.91 14.12 9.51
N LEU A 30 -3.39 13.06 8.91
CA LEU A 30 -2.00 13.00 8.45
C LEU A 30 -1.72 14.08 7.40
N SER A 31 -0.48 14.56 7.34
CA SER A 31 -0.02 15.32 6.16
C SER A 31 0.05 14.40 4.93
N PRO A 32 -0.02 14.92 3.69
CA PRO A 32 0.02 14.07 2.49
C PRO A 32 1.27 13.18 2.42
N ALA A 33 2.45 13.73 2.73
CA ALA A 33 3.70 12.97 2.72
C ALA A 33 3.74 11.88 3.80
N GLU A 34 3.19 12.14 4.98
CA GLU A 34 3.15 11.17 6.07
C GLU A 34 2.12 10.07 5.82
N PHE A 35 0.97 10.43 5.24
CA PHE A 35 -0.02 9.47 4.74
C PHE A 35 0.59 8.54 3.70
N ALA A 36 1.26 9.08 2.69
CA ALA A 36 1.93 8.30 1.65
C ALA A 36 2.99 7.35 2.23
N LYS A 37 3.83 7.85 3.13
CA LYS A 37 4.87 7.04 3.80
C LYS A 37 4.27 5.87 4.59
N ARG A 38 3.21 6.11 5.38
CA ARG A 38 2.56 5.05 6.17
C ARG A 38 1.85 4.05 5.27
N ALA A 39 1.15 4.52 4.24
CA ALA A 39 0.51 3.64 3.27
C ALA A 39 1.53 2.72 2.59
N ASP A 40 2.64 3.27 2.09
CA ASP A 40 3.71 2.48 1.46
C ASP A 40 4.35 1.46 2.39
N ALA A 41 4.41 1.73 3.70
CA ALA A 41 4.88 0.77 4.69
C ALA A 41 3.94 -0.44 4.79
N GLU A 42 2.62 -0.21 4.83
CA GLU A 42 1.62 -1.29 4.82
C GLU A 42 1.69 -2.12 3.53
N CYS A 43 1.81 -1.45 2.39
CA CYS A 43 1.95 -2.14 1.09
C CYS A 43 3.25 -2.95 1.00
N THR A 44 4.37 -2.42 1.49
CA THR A 44 5.63 -3.17 1.57
C THR A 44 5.49 -4.41 2.42
N GLN A 45 4.76 -4.32 3.55
CA GLN A 45 4.52 -5.47 4.41
C GLN A 45 3.61 -6.50 3.73
N ALA A 46 2.56 -6.06 3.04
CA ALA A 46 1.67 -6.93 2.28
C ALA A 46 2.42 -7.66 1.14
N ASP A 47 3.30 -6.97 0.40
CA ASP A 47 4.04 -7.52 -0.73
C ASP A 47 4.95 -8.70 -0.33
N LYS A 48 5.50 -8.69 0.89
CA LYS A 48 6.28 -9.83 1.41
C LYS A 48 5.49 -11.13 1.47
N SER A 49 4.17 -11.04 1.63
CA SER A 49 3.25 -12.17 1.72
C SER A 49 2.46 -12.41 0.43
N ALA A 50 2.59 -11.53 -0.57
CA ALA A 50 1.86 -11.66 -1.82
C ALA A 50 2.35 -12.88 -2.62
N PRO A 51 1.45 -13.62 -3.28
CA PRO A 51 1.87 -14.77 -4.09
C PRO A 51 2.66 -14.28 -5.31
N GLN A 52 3.90 -14.78 -5.45
CA GLN A 52 4.86 -14.29 -6.45
C GLN A 52 4.86 -15.10 -7.75
N THR A 53 4.42 -16.36 -7.70
CA THR A 53 4.49 -17.26 -8.85
C THR A 53 3.12 -17.40 -9.50
N ALA A 54 3.05 -17.08 -10.79
CA ALA A 54 1.84 -17.27 -11.57
C ALA A 54 1.42 -18.76 -11.58
N PRO A 55 0.12 -19.06 -11.44
CA PRO A 55 -0.37 -20.43 -11.43
C PRO A 55 -0.23 -21.10 -12.80
N ARG A 56 0.14 -22.38 -12.82
CA ARG A 56 0.26 -23.19 -14.05
C ARG A 56 -0.89 -24.20 -14.24
N THR A 57 -1.74 -24.33 -13.23
CA THR A 57 -2.89 -25.24 -13.25
C THR A 57 -4.10 -24.55 -12.62
N ALA A 58 -5.31 -25.01 -12.96
CA ALA A 58 -6.53 -24.49 -12.37
C ALA A 58 -6.54 -24.59 -10.83
N LYS A 59 -6.07 -25.70 -10.26
CA LYS A 59 -5.96 -25.86 -8.79
C LYS A 59 -5.01 -24.84 -8.16
N GLN A 60 -3.89 -24.56 -8.82
CA GLN A 60 -2.97 -23.49 -8.38
C GLN A 60 -3.63 -22.12 -8.53
N ALA A 61 -4.38 -21.88 -9.62
CA ALA A 61 -5.07 -20.62 -9.84
C ALA A 61 -6.12 -20.33 -8.76
N VAL A 62 -6.90 -21.33 -8.34
CA VAL A 62 -7.83 -21.19 -7.20
C VAL A 62 -7.11 -20.70 -5.95
N ARG A 63 -5.98 -21.33 -5.59
CA ARG A 63 -5.19 -20.95 -4.40
C ARG A 63 -4.55 -19.57 -4.54
N TYR A 64 -3.93 -19.31 -5.69
CA TYR A 64 -3.29 -18.04 -6.02
C TYR A 64 -4.27 -16.87 -5.91
N THR A 65 -5.44 -17.01 -6.54
CA THR A 65 -6.48 -15.98 -6.51
C THR A 65 -7.05 -15.79 -5.11
N GLN A 66 -7.22 -16.86 -4.33
CA GLN A 66 -7.65 -16.75 -2.94
C GLN A 66 -6.64 -15.96 -2.08
N GLN A 67 -5.34 -16.26 -2.20
CA GLN A 67 -4.29 -15.53 -1.50
C GLN A 67 -4.26 -14.04 -1.89
N GLN A 68 -4.48 -13.71 -3.17
CA GLN A 68 -4.63 -12.32 -3.62
C GLN A 68 -5.85 -11.63 -2.99
N ILE A 69 -6.99 -12.32 -2.88
CA ILE A 69 -8.19 -11.78 -2.23
C ILE A 69 -7.92 -11.48 -0.76
N ASP A 70 -7.32 -12.44 -0.04
CA ASP A 70 -7.09 -12.32 1.40
C ASP A 70 -6.08 -11.20 1.70
N GLY A 71 -4.94 -11.20 1.01
CA GLY A 71 -3.90 -10.18 1.19
C GLY A 71 -4.38 -8.77 0.86
N ARG A 72 -5.15 -8.61 -0.24
CA ARG A 72 -5.69 -7.28 -0.63
C ARG A 72 -6.79 -6.81 0.30
N THR A 73 -7.61 -7.72 0.83
CA THR A 73 -8.66 -7.37 1.81
C THR A 73 -8.03 -6.90 3.12
N ALA A 74 -7.00 -7.59 3.61
CA ALA A 74 -6.27 -7.18 4.81
C ALA A 74 -5.59 -5.82 4.61
N LEU A 75 -4.90 -5.63 3.48
CA LEU A 75 -4.25 -4.36 3.16
C LEU A 75 -5.26 -3.20 3.04
N ASP A 76 -6.39 -3.39 2.37
CA ASP A 76 -7.44 -2.35 2.26
C ASP A 76 -7.95 -1.93 3.65
N ALA A 77 -8.11 -2.88 4.57
CA ALA A 77 -8.50 -2.60 5.94
C ALA A 77 -7.46 -1.77 6.71
N GLU A 78 -6.16 -2.09 6.58
CA GLU A 78 -5.09 -1.30 7.23
C GLU A 78 -4.99 0.11 6.62
N LEU A 79 -5.03 0.23 5.29
CA LEU A 79 -4.96 1.53 4.63
C LEU A 79 -6.12 2.46 5.03
N ARG A 80 -7.34 1.92 5.24
CA ARG A 80 -8.49 2.72 5.70
C ARG A 80 -8.35 3.26 7.13
N LYS A 81 -7.51 2.64 7.96
CA LYS A 81 -7.21 3.16 9.32
C LYS A 81 -6.28 4.37 9.26
N LEU A 82 -5.51 4.52 8.18
CA LEU A 82 -4.66 5.68 7.95
C LEU A 82 -5.55 6.87 7.58
N SER A 83 -5.88 7.72 8.55
CA SER A 83 -6.74 8.89 8.36
C SER A 83 -6.15 9.85 7.30
N PRO A 84 -6.66 9.86 6.05
CA PRO A 84 -6.04 10.63 4.99
C PRO A 84 -6.28 12.13 5.22
N PRO A 85 -5.38 13.00 4.72
CA PRO A 85 -5.63 14.43 4.66
C PRO A 85 -6.93 14.72 3.90
N LYS A 86 -7.60 15.85 4.22
CA LYS A 86 -8.84 16.23 3.53
C LYS A 86 -8.63 16.37 2.02
N SER A 87 -7.49 16.92 1.60
CA SER A 87 -7.12 17.08 0.19
C SER A 87 -7.06 15.75 -0.57
N GLU A 88 -6.64 14.67 0.11
CA GLU A 88 -6.44 13.35 -0.51
C GLU A 88 -7.64 12.41 -0.33
N SER A 89 -8.62 12.78 0.49
CA SER A 89 -9.72 11.89 0.86
C SER A 89 -10.54 11.42 -0.34
N GLY A 90 -10.75 12.28 -1.35
CA GLY A 90 -11.44 11.94 -2.59
C GLY A 90 -10.64 10.95 -3.46
N THR A 91 -9.37 11.27 -3.72
CA THR A 91 -8.47 10.40 -4.50
C THR A 91 -8.30 9.03 -3.84
N PHE A 92 -8.18 9.00 -2.51
CA PHE A 92 -8.07 7.76 -1.75
C PHE A 92 -9.36 6.95 -1.75
N ALA A 93 -10.53 7.60 -1.69
CA ALA A 93 -11.81 6.91 -1.87
C ALA A 93 -11.91 6.23 -3.23
N SER A 94 -11.50 6.91 -4.31
CA SER A 94 -11.44 6.33 -5.66
C SER A 94 -10.44 5.18 -5.75
N PHE A 95 -9.28 5.31 -5.12
CA PHE A 95 -8.28 4.22 -5.06
C PHE A 95 -8.86 2.97 -4.39
N ASN A 96 -9.61 3.15 -3.29
CA ASN A 96 -10.28 2.08 -2.56
C ASN A 96 -11.46 1.47 -3.32
N ALA A 97 -12.21 2.28 -4.09
CA ALA A 97 -13.25 1.78 -4.98
C ALA A 97 -12.65 0.83 -6.04
N GLY A 98 -11.51 1.21 -6.63
CA GLY A 98 -10.75 0.30 -7.50
C GLY A 98 -10.29 -0.98 -6.79
N THR A 99 -9.99 -0.94 -5.47
CA THR A 99 -9.67 -2.18 -4.73
C THR A 99 -10.86 -3.12 -4.72
N ALA A 100 -12.06 -2.58 -4.43
CA ALA A 100 -13.29 -3.37 -4.38
C ALA A 100 -13.60 -4.00 -5.75
N GLU A 101 -13.38 -3.25 -6.83
CA GLU A 101 -13.51 -3.78 -8.20
C GLU A 101 -12.52 -4.91 -8.48
N LEU A 102 -11.23 -4.76 -8.14
CA LEU A 102 -10.24 -5.83 -8.27
C LEU A 102 -10.64 -7.08 -7.47
N LEU A 103 -11.12 -6.93 -6.24
CA LEU A 103 -11.59 -8.04 -5.43
C LEU A 103 -12.80 -8.74 -6.06
N GLY A 104 -13.70 -7.99 -6.70
CA GLY A 104 -14.80 -8.54 -7.50
C GLY A 104 -14.30 -9.39 -8.66
N VAL A 105 -13.32 -8.90 -9.42
CA VAL A 105 -12.70 -9.64 -10.54
C VAL A 105 -11.96 -10.88 -10.05
N LEU A 106 -11.19 -10.79 -8.96
CA LEU A 106 -10.51 -11.94 -8.36
C LEU A 106 -11.50 -13.03 -7.94
N ARG A 107 -12.65 -12.68 -7.34
CA ARG A 107 -13.68 -13.68 -7.02
C ARG A 107 -14.20 -14.39 -8.28
N GLN A 108 -14.38 -13.66 -9.38
CA GLN A 108 -14.76 -14.25 -10.67
C GLN A 108 -13.64 -15.13 -11.25
N GLN A 109 -12.38 -14.72 -11.14
CA GLN A 109 -11.23 -15.52 -11.56
C GLN A 109 -11.17 -16.84 -10.77
N ARG A 110 -11.40 -16.79 -9.46
CA ARG A 110 -11.44 -18.00 -8.63
C ARG A 110 -12.55 -18.96 -9.10
N THR A 111 -13.75 -18.44 -9.40
CA THR A 111 -14.85 -19.24 -9.93
C THR A 111 -14.52 -19.84 -11.30
N ALA A 112 -13.91 -19.07 -12.20
CA ALA A 112 -13.46 -19.58 -13.51
C ALA A 112 -12.41 -20.68 -13.35
N ALA A 113 -11.44 -20.50 -12.45
CA ALA A 113 -10.43 -21.50 -12.14
C ALA A 113 -11.05 -22.78 -11.53
N GLN A 114 -12.05 -22.65 -10.64
CA GLN A 114 -12.78 -23.80 -10.09
C GLN A 114 -13.50 -24.61 -11.17
N LYS A 115 -13.94 -23.97 -12.25
CA LYS A 115 -14.61 -24.58 -13.40
C LYS A 115 -13.65 -25.02 -14.51
N ASN A 116 -12.34 -24.84 -14.33
CA ASN A 116 -11.33 -25.05 -15.38
C ASN A 116 -11.62 -24.25 -16.67
N ASP A 117 -12.25 -23.07 -16.54
CA ASP A 117 -12.56 -22.17 -17.65
C ASP A 117 -11.41 -21.20 -17.89
N GLU A 118 -10.40 -21.69 -18.61
CA GLU A 118 -9.17 -20.95 -18.89
C GLU A 118 -9.42 -19.68 -19.71
N ASN A 119 -10.35 -19.74 -20.67
CA ASN A 119 -10.71 -18.61 -21.52
C ASN A 119 -11.33 -17.46 -20.71
N ARG A 120 -12.25 -17.79 -19.79
CA ARG A 120 -12.83 -16.78 -18.89
C ARG A 120 -11.78 -16.25 -17.92
N TYR A 121 -10.93 -17.11 -17.37
CA TYR A 121 -9.85 -16.71 -16.47
C TYR A 121 -8.90 -15.70 -17.15
N ALA A 122 -8.47 -15.99 -18.38
CA ALA A 122 -7.61 -15.10 -19.17
C ALA A 122 -8.26 -13.74 -19.44
N LYS A 123 -9.52 -13.72 -19.90
CA LYS A 123 -10.27 -12.45 -20.09
C LYS A 123 -10.37 -11.63 -18.81
N LEU A 124 -10.52 -12.29 -17.66
CA LEU A 124 -10.56 -11.60 -16.37
C LEU A 124 -9.19 -11.07 -15.94
N ASN A 125 -8.07 -11.68 -16.36
CA ASN A 125 -6.74 -11.09 -16.16
C ASN A 125 -6.61 -9.74 -16.89
N ASP A 126 -7.19 -9.60 -18.08
CA ASP A 126 -7.17 -8.33 -18.82
C ASP A 126 -7.99 -7.24 -18.12
N VAL A 127 -9.18 -7.61 -17.61
CA VAL A 127 -10.03 -6.71 -16.82
C VAL A 127 -9.30 -6.29 -15.55
N PHE A 128 -8.71 -7.24 -14.83
CA PHE A 128 -7.90 -6.98 -13.64
C PHE A 128 -6.77 -5.99 -13.95
N SER A 129 -6.04 -6.20 -15.04
CA SER A 129 -4.90 -5.37 -15.44
C SER A 129 -5.31 -3.92 -15.73
N LYS A 130 -6.47 -3.71 -16.39
CA LYS A 130 -6.99 -2.36 -16.65
C LYS A 130 -7.35 -1.62 -15.37
N ILE A 131 -8.01 -2.28 -14.42
CA ILE A 131 -8.35 -1.68 -13.13
C ILE A 131 -7.08 -1.40 -12.32
N ALA A 132 -6.11 -2.32 -12.33
CA ALA A 132 -4.83 -2.13 -11.65
C ALA A 132 -4.07 -0.90 -12.18
N GLN A 133 -4.03 -0.70 -13.51
CA GLN A 133 -3.43 0.50 -14.11
C GLN A 133 -4.17 1.79 -13.72
N ALA A 134 -5.50 1.77 -13.66
CA ALA A 134 -6.27 2.93 -13.20
C ALA A 134 -5.96 3.26 -11.73
N ARG A 135 -5.84 2.23 -10.87
CA ARG A 135 -5.42 2.41 -9.47
C ARG A 135 -3.99 2.89 -9.34
N GLU A 136 -3.08 2.46 -10.20
CA GLU A 136 -1.68 2.92 -10.18
C GLU A 136 -1.59 4.44 -10.41
N LYS A 137 -2.41 4.99 -11.31
CA LYS A 137 -2.51 6.45 -11.52
C LYS A 137 -3.01 7.18 -10.26
N LEU A 138 -4.01 6.63 -9.58
CA LEU A 138 -4.52 7.19 -8.32
C LEU A 138 -3.48 7.09 -7.20
N ALA A 139 -2.75 5.97 -7.10
CA ALA A 139 -1.64 5.82 -6.17
C ALA A 139 -0.54 6.85 -6.40
N ALA A 140 -0.16 7.08 -7.65
CA ALA A 140 0.83 8.11 -8.00
C ALA A 140 0.35 9.52 -7.59
N ALA A 141 -0.94 9.84 -7.79
CA ALA A 141 -1.53 11.10 -7.36
C ALA A 141 -1.54 11.27 -5.83
N LEU A 142 -1.68 10.17 -5.07
CA LEU A 142 -1.58 10.14 -3.61
C LEU A 142 -0.12 10.20 -3.10
N GLY A 143 0.86 10.22 -4.00
CA GLY A 143 2.28 10.20 -3.65
C GLY A 143 2.82 8.84 -3.22
N PHE A 144 2.05 7.76 -3.42
CA PHE A 144 2.48 6.40 -3.10
C PHE A 144 3.57 5.93 -4.05
N LYS A 145 4.58 5.27 -3.50
CA LYS A 145 5.73 4.72 -4.25
C LYS A 145 5.70 3.20 -4.33
N VAL A 146 4.96 2.54 -3.44
CA VAL A 146 4.79 1.09 -3.37
C VAL A 146 3.34 0.72 -3.61
N CYS A 147 2.42 1.31 -2.86
CA CYS A 147 1.00 0.98 -2.99
C CYS A 147 0.49 1.19 -4.41
N GLY A 148 -0.29 0.24 -4.91
CA GLY A 148 -0.93 0.36 -6.23
C GLY A 148 0.02 0.28 -7.42
N ARG A 149 1.34 0.16 -7.20
CA ARG A 149 2.27 -0.16 -8.28
C ARG A 149 2.13 -1.63 -8.63
N SER A 150 1.98 -1.88 -9.92
CA SER A 150 2.01 -3.24 -10.42
C SER A 150 3.45 -3.74 -10.33
N VAL A 151 3.78 -4.63 -9.38
CA VAL A 151 4.86 -5.61 -9.59
C VAL A 151 4.38 -6.58 -10.65
N VAL A 152 4.26 -6.11 -11.89
CA VAL A 152 4.08 -7.00 -13.02
C VAL A 152 5.34 -7.84 -13.04
N ALA A 153 5.20 -9.14 -12.81
CA ALA A 153 6.23 -10.12 -13.13
C ALA A 153 6.60 -9.92 -14.61
N GLY A 154 7.63 -9.12 -14.88
CA GLY A 154 8.06 -8.77 -16.23
C GLY A 154 8.43 -7.31 -16.50
N ALA A 155 8.08 -6.34 -15.65
CA ALA A 155 8.54 -4.96 -15.83
C ALA A 155 9.97 -4.80 -15.26
N LYS A 156 10.96 -5.34 -15.98
CA LYS A 156 12.34 -4.86 -15.86
C LYS A 156 12.32 -3.36 -16.17
N LYS A 157 12.90 -2.56 -15.28
CA LYS A 157 13.49 -1.28 -15.69
C LYS A 157 14.61 -1.56 -16.68
#